data_AF-A0A968I3R7-F1
#
_entry.id   AF-A0A968I3R7-F1
#
_cell.length_a   1.000
_cell.length_b   1.000
_cell.length_c   1.000
_cell.angle_alpha   90.00
_cell.angle_beta   90.00
_cell.angle_gamma   90.00
#
_symmetry.space_group_name_H-M   'P 1'
#
loop_
_entity.id
_entity.type
_entity.pdbx_description
1 polymer ?
#
loop_
_entity_poly.entity_id
_entity_poly.type
_entity_poly.pdbx_seq_one_letter_code
_entity_poly.pdbx_strand_id
1 'polypeptide(L)' 'MRYDDLEALTGASFHLCAKEFVAVIGPNGAGKSTLLKAMLGLVPHGGQVTFSARLEPHPTRRVAYVPQSRALDWSFP' A
#
# COMPACT_ATOMS: atom_id res chain seq x y z
N MET A 1 6.56 10.80 1.22
CA MET A 1 7.05 10.25 2.52
C MET A 1 8.57 10.34 2.50
N ARG A 2 9.20 10.88 3.55
CA ARG A 2 10.67 11.04 3.64
C ARG A 2 11.25 9.99 4.61
N TYR A 3 12.22 9.19 4.16
CA TYR A 3 13.08 8.37 5.02
C TYR A 3 14.44 9.09 5.07
N ASP A 4 14.86 9.61 6.22
CA ASP A 4 16.16 10.28 6.43
C ASP A 4 16.56 11.33 5.37
N ASP A 5 15.61 12.18 4.96
CA ASP A 5 15.67 13.19 3.88
C ASP A 5 15.41 12.72 2.44
N LEU A 6 15.31 11.42 2.17
CA LEU A 6 14.99 10.88 0.84
C LEU A 6 13.47 10.73 0.64
N GLU A 7 12.92 11.46 -0.34
CA GLU A 7 11.53 11.33 -0.72
C GLU A 7 11.31 10.06 -1.57
N ALA A 8 10.61 9.08 -0.99
CA ALA A 8 10.43 7.76 -1.62
C ALA A 8 9.36 7.72 -2.73
N LEU A 9 8.48 8.73 -2.79
CA LEU A 9 7.39 8.82 -3.77
C LEU A 9 6.97 10.28 -3.93
N THR A 10 6.91 10.76 -5.17
CA THR A 10 6.47 12.11 -5.56
C THR A 10 5.35 12.03 -6.60
N GLY A 11 4.21 12.70 -6.33
CA GLY A 11 3.19 12.97 -7.35
C GLY A 11 2.49 11.76 -8.01
N ALA A 12 2.50 10.58 -7.39
CA ALA A 12 1.86 9.40 -7.98
C ALA A 12 0.33 9.53 -8.01
N SER A 13 -0.25 9.48 -9.21
CA SER A 13 -1.71 9.55 -9.43
C SER A 13 -2.14 8.43 -10.39
N PHE A 14 -3.13 7.63 -9.98
CA PHE A 14 -3.74 6.60 -10.82
C PHE A 14 -5.14 6.27 -10.30
N HIS A 15 -5.94 5.65 -11.15
CA HIS A 15 -7.27 5.14 -10.81
C HIS A 15 -7.34 3.67 -11.23
N LEU A 16 -7.81 2.82 -10.33
CA LEU A 16 -7.97 1.38 -10.58
C LEU A 16 -9.45 1.03 -10.63
N CYS A 17 -9.86 0.31 -11.67
CA CYS A 17 -11.21 -0.18 -11.82
C CYS A 17 -11.40 -1.55 -11.14
N ALA A 18 -12.65 -1.87 -10.81
CA ALA A 18 -12.98 -3.18 -10.28
C ALA A 18 -12.58 -4.28 -11.28
N LYS A 19 -12.01 -5.38 -10.76
CA LYS A 19 -11.51 -6.54 -11.52
C LYS A 19 -10.27 -6.27 -12.38
N GLU A 20 -9.61 -5.12 -12.21
CA GLU A 20 -8.28 -4.93 -12.80
C GLU A 20 -7.21 -5.72 -12.06
N PHE A 21 -6.27 -6.27 -12.82
CA PHE A 21 -5.05 -6.86 -12.30
C PHE A 21 -3.87 -5.95 -12.69
N VAL A 22 -3.27 -5.32 -11.68
CA VAL A 22 -2.21 -4.31 -11.89
C VAL A 22 -0.93 -4.76 -11.21
N ALA A 23 0.18 -4.64 -11.94
CA ALA A 23 1.51 -4.87 -11.42
C ALA A 23 2.24 -3.53 -11.22
N VAL A 24 2.81 -3.33 -10.03
CA VAL A 24 3.71 -2.21 -9.75
C VAL A 24 5.14 -2.72 -9.86
N ILE A 25 5.85 -2.30 -10.92
CA ILE A 25 7.21 -2.74 -11.23
C ILE A 25 8.21 -1.58 -11.08
N GLY A 26 9.49 -1.92 -10.89
CA GLY A 26 10.57 -0.94 -10.73
C GLY A 26 11.73 -1.51 -9.90
N PRO A 27 12.92 -0.87 -9.93
CA PRO A 27 14.09 -1.33 -9.21
C PRO A 27 13.90 -1.33 -7.68
N ASN A 28 14.81 -2.00 -6.96
CA ASN A 28 14.84 -1.90 -5.50
C ASN A 28 15.07 -0.43 -5.09
N GLY A 29 14.35 0.01 -4.06
CA GLY A 29 14.37 1.43 -3.64
C GLY A 29 13.41 2.36 -4.40
N ALA A 30 12.77 1.92 -5.49
CA ALA A 30 11.84 2.75 -6.28
C ALA A 30 10.51 3.11 -5.57
N GLY A 31 10.36 2.85 -4.27
CA GLY A 31 9.16 3.23 -3.51
C GLY A 31 7.95 2.30 -3.65
N LYS A 32 8.05 1.14 -4.33
CA LYS A 32 6.91 0.20 -4.54
C LYS A 32 6.20 -0.19 -3.23
N SER A 33 6.98 -0.66 -2.25
CA SER A 33 6.45 -1.05 -0.94
C SER A 33 5.91 0.16 -0.17
N THR A 34 6.49 1.35 -0.37
CA THR A 34 6.00 2.61 0.21
C THR A 34 4.65 3.00 -0.39
N LEU A 35 4.49 2.89 -1.72
CA LEU A 35 3.23 3.16 -2.42
C LEU A 35 2.12 2.26 -1.88
N LEU A 36 2.35 0.93 -1.83
CA LEU A 36 1.37 -0.01 -1.32
C LEU A 36 0.99 0.27 0.14
N LYS A 37 1.98 0.53 1.00
CA LYS A 37 1.71 0.87 2.41
C LYS A 37 0.96 2.20 2.56
N ALA A 38 1.26 3.20 1.75
CA ALA A 38 0.58 4.49 1.75
C ALA A 38 -0.89 4.34 1.32
N MET A 39 -1.16 3.58 0.26
CA MET A 39 -2.54 3.26 -0.17
C MET A 39 -3.36 2.59 0.94
N LEU A 40 -2.71 1.80 1.80
CA LEU A 40 -3.33 1.10 2.93
C LEU A 40 -3.40 1.95 4.21
N GLY A 41 -2.91 3.19 4.19
CA GLY A 41 -2.80 4.04 5.38
C GLY A 41 -1.84 3.51 6.45
N LEU A 42 -0.90 2.64 6.09
CA LEU A 42 0.06 2.03 7.01
C LEU A 42 1.32 2.87 7.25
N VAL A 43 1.51 3.92 6.45
CA VAL A 43 2.59 4.91 6.61
C VAL A 43 2.04 6.31 6.36
N PRO A 44 2.60 7.35 7.00
CA PRO A 44 2.22 8.72 6.71
C PRO A 44 2.43 9.08 5.24
N HIS A 45 1.43 9.71 4.62
CA HIS A 45 1.48 10.15 3.23
C HIS A 45 0.75 11.48 3.06
N GLY A 46 1.11 12.22 2.02
CA GLY A 46 0.32 13.35 1.52
C GLY A 46 -0.68 12.88 0.45
N GLY A 47 -1.57 13.78 0.01
CA GLY A 47 -2.59 13.48 -0.99
C GLY A 47 -3.76 12.66 -0.44
N GLN A 48 -4.52 12.03 -1.33
CA GLN A 48 -5.75 11.32 -0.98
C GLN A 48 -5.77 9.92 -1.61
N VAL A 49 -6.26 8.95 -0.84
CA VAL A 49 -6.56 7.61 -1.32
C VAL A 49 -8.04 7.37 -1.07
N THR A 50 -8.80 7.11 -2.13
CA THR A 50 -10.23 6.82 -2.06
C THR A 50 -10.48 5.39 -2.51
N PHE A 51 -11.39 4.72 -1.83
CA PHE A 51 -11.89 3.42 -2.23
C PHE A 51 -13.34 3.56 -2.68
N SER A 52 -13.81 2.65 -3.54
CA SER A 52 -15.22 2.64 -3.92
C SER A 52 -16.13 2.45 -2.69
N ALA A 53 -17.39 2.91 -2.75
CA ALA A 53 -18.36 2.72 -1.67
C ALA A 53 -18.55 1.25 -1.25
N ARG A 54 -18.26 0.29 -2.14
CA ARG A 54 -18.23 -1.15 -1.83
C ARG A 54 -17.02 -1.59 -1.00
N LEU A 55 -16.14 -0.67 -0.62
CA LEU A 55 -14.94 -0.88 0.19
C LEU A 55 -14.93 0.02 1.44
N GLU A 56 -15.73 1.10 1.47
CA GLU A 56 -16.07 1.96 2.63
C GLU A 56 -16.68 1.17 3.82
N PRO A 57 -16.71 1.68 5.07
CA PRO A 57 -16.29 0.93 6.26
C PRO A 57 -17.25 -0.18 6.67
N HIS A 58 -16.75 -1.42 6.61
CA HIS A 58 -17.26 -2.56 7.36
C HIS A 58 -16.16 -2.97 8.37
N PRO A 59 -16.52 -3.31 9.63
CA PRO A 59 -15.58 -3.44 10.76
C PRO A 59 -14.42 -4.44 10.64
N THR A 60 -14.31 -5.23 9.56
CA THR A 60 -13.33 -6.31 9.44
C THR A 60 -12.42 -6.26 8.20
N ARG A 61 -12.30 -5.10 7.51
CA ARG A 61 -11.41 -4.82 6.36
C ARG A 61 -11.70 -5.64 5.07
N ARG A 62 -11.75 -4.96 3.92
CA ARG A 62 -11.92 -5.57 2.57
C ARG A 62 -10.65 -5.57 1.71
N VAL A 63 -9.54 -5.04 2.23
CA VAL A 63 -8.24 -5.03 1.54
C VAL A 63 -7.29 -5.95 2.28
N ALA A 64 -6.83 -7.00 1.60
CA ALA A 64 -5.82 -7.92 2.11
C ALA A 64 -4.43 -7.45 1.67
N TYR A 65 -3.49 -7.42 2.61
CA TYR A 65 -2.09 -7.09 2.34
C TYR A 65 -1.20 -8.24 2.79
N VAL A 66 -0.39 -8.74 1.86
CA VAL A 66 0.62 -9.76 2.15
C VAL A 66 1.98 -9.06 2.25
N PRO A 67 2.59 -8.98 3.44
CA PRO A 67 3.87 -8.32 3.62
C PRO A 67 5.00 -9.08 2.94
N GLN A 68 6.03 -8.34 2.50
CA GLN A 68 7.21 -8.88 1.82
C GLN A 68 8.07 -9.78 2.72
N SER A 69 8.17 -9.46 4.02
CA SER A 69 8.84 -10.31 5.01
C SER A 69 7.80 -11.02 5.88
N ARG A 70 7.83 -12.35 5.85
CA ARG A 70 7.14 -13.19 6.82
C ARG A 70 8.01 -13.30 8.06
N ALA A 71 7.73 -12.51 9.09
CA ALA A 71 7.88 -13.05 10.44
C ALA A 71 6.70 -14.01 10.66
N LEU A 72 6.71 -15.15 9.94
CA LEU A 72 5.91 -16.28 10.38
C LEU A 72 6.66 -16.80 11.59
N ASP A 73 6.24 -16.36 12.76
CA ASP A 73 6.61 -17.03 13.98
C ASP A 73 5.91 -18.38 13.96
N TRP A 74 6.67 -19.42 13.62
CA TRP A 74 6.20 -20.81 13.66
C TRP A 74 6.02 -21.31 15.10
N SER A 75 6.30 -20.50 16.12
CA SER A 75 6.11 -20.81 17.54
C SER A 75 4.81 -20.27 18.15
N PHE A 76 3.85 -19.85 17.32
CA PHE A 76 2.45 -19.71 17.74
C PHE A 76 1.98 -21.04 18.38
N PRO A 77 1.37 -21.05 19.58
CA PRO A 77 0.79 -22.27 20.13
C PRO A 77 -0.37 -22.79 19.28
#